data_AF-A0A2U3MWT0-F1
#
_entry.id   AF-A0A2U3MWT0-F1
#
_cell.length_a   1.000
_cell.length_b   1.000
_cell.length_c   1.000
_cell.angle_alpha   90.00
_cell.angle_beta   90.00
_cell.angle_gamma   90.00
#
_symmetry.space_group_name_H-M   'P 1'
#
loop_
_entity.id
_entity.type
_entity.pdbx_description
1 polymer ?
#
loop_
_entity_poly.entity_id
_entity_poly.type
_entity_poly.pdbx_seq_one_letter_code
_entity_poly.pdbx_strand_id
1 'polypeptide(L)' 'MSPVSSPKKVKNVYFRNGEHHMVLLSVFAHAAERQNWTKEEIHAVIDEATRSNYKHLIKTLKLHSE' A
#
# COMPACT_ATOMS: atom_id res chain seq x y z
N MET A 1 -6.48 28.36 -1.63
CA MET A 1 -5.65 27.15 -1.45
C MET A 1 -6.44 26.18 -0.61
N SER A 2 -6.87 25.06 -1.19
CA SER A 2 -7.51 23.98 -0.42
C SER A 2 -6.45 23.34 0.49
N PRO A 3 -6.79 22.94 1.72
CA PRO A 3 -5.85 22.22 2.58
C PRO A 3 -5.42 20.95 1.87
N VAL A 4 -4.11 20.67 1.88
CA VAL A 4 -3.53 19.45 1.30
C VAL A 4 -4.17 18.28 2.04
N SER A 5 -5.19 17.67 1.42
CA SER A 5 -5.82 16.45 1.90
C SER A 5 -4.70 15.44 2.16
N SER A 6 -4.58 14.95 3.39
CA SER A 6 -3.63 13.92 3.74
C SER A 6 -3.67 12.80 2.67
N PRO A 7 -2.52 12.29 2.20
CA PRO A 7 -2.52 11.24 1.19
C PRO A 7 -3.39 10.09 1.67
N LYS A 8 -4.28 9.60 0.80
CA LYS A 8 -5.22 8.52 1.09
C LYS A 8 -4.43 7.33 1.67
N LYS A 9 -4.93 6.74 2.77
CA LYS A 9 -4.32 5.57 3.42
C LYS A 9 -5.31 4.44 3.57
N VAL A 10 -4.81 3.22 3.43
CA VAL A 10 -5.53 1.98 3.72
C VAL A 10 -5.51 1.78 5.23
N LYS A 11 -6.69 1.78 5.86
CA LYS A 11 -6.81 1.61 7.31
C LYS A 11 -6.83 0.14 7.71
N ASN A 12 -6.41 -0.15 8.94
CA ASN A 12 -6.55 -1.47 9.56
C ASN A 12 -5.87 -2.59 8.76
N VAL A 13 -4.65 -2.33 8.32
CA VAL A 13 -3.81 -3.29 7.60
C VAL A 13 -2.50 -3.48 8.33
N TYR A 14 -2.08 -4.73 8.47
CA TYR A 14 -0.84 -5.10 9.15
C TYR A 14 0.07 -5.90 8.22
N PHE A 15 1.33 -5.47 8.12
CA PHE A 15 2.37 -6.13 7.34
C PHE A 15 3.34 -6.84 8.28
N ARG A 16 3.30 -8.17 8.29
CA ARG A 16 4.24 -8.97 9.08
C ARG A 16 5.60 -9.03 8.39
N ASN A 17 6.65 -8.69 9.13
CA ASN A 17 8.02 -8.70 8.63
C ASN A 17 8.48 -10.15 8.36
N GLY A 18 9.12 -10.39 7.23
CA GLY A 18 9.55 -11.71 6.77
C GLY A 18 8.50 -12.46 5.92
N GLU A 19 7.28 -11.95 5.79
CA GLU A 19 6.29 -12.53 4.87
C GLU A 19 6.72 -12.37 3.41
N HIS A 20 6.26 -13.28 2.55
CA HIS A 20 6.54 -13.25 1.13
C HIS A 20 5.97 -11.99 0.46
N HIS A 21 6.69 -11.43 -0.52
CA HIS A 21 6.28 -10.17 -1.17
C HIS A 21 4.86 -10.23 -1.75
N MET A 22 4.47 -11.34 -2.39
CA MET A 22 3.11 -11.49 -2.93
C MET A 22 2.03 -11.46 -1.84
N VAL A 23 2.31 -12.01 -0.65
CA VAL A 23 1.36 -11.96 0.48
C VAL A 23 1.15 -10.52 0.92
N LEU A 24 2.23 -9.75 1.04
CA LEU A 24 2.18 -8.34 1.43
C LEU A 24 1.42 -7.49 0.41
N LEU A 25 1.66 -7.70 -0.89
CA LEU A 25 0.96 -7.00 -1.96
C LEU A 25 -0.53 -7.36 -1.98
N SER A 26 -0.88 -8.64 -1.84
CA SER A 26 -2.28 -9.09 -1.79
C SER A 26 -3.02 -8.53 -0.59
N VAL A 27 -2.37 -8.46 0.59
CA VAL A 27 -2.95 -7.86 1.81
C VAL A 27 -3.26 -6.38 1.58
N PHE A 28 -2.33 -5.62 1.00
CA PHE A 28 -2.56 -4.21 0.68
C PHE A 28 -3.69 -4.05 -0.35
N ALA A 29 -3.62 -4.75 -1.48
CA ALA A 29 -4.58 -4.63 -2.57
C ALA A 29 -6.00 -4.96 -2.10
N HIS A 30 -6.17 -6.08 -1.39
CA HIS A 30 -7.47 -6.49 -0.87
C HIS A 30 -8.05 -5.48 0.12
N ALA A 31 -7.22 -4.94 1.03
CA ALA A 31 -7.66 -3.93 2.00
C ALA A 31 -8.00 -2.59 1.32
N ALA A 32 -7.25 -2.21 0.28
CA ALA A 32 -7.49 -1.00 -0.50
C ALA A 32 -8.79 -1.09 -1.31
N GLU A 33 -9.04 -2.22 -1.99
CA GLU A 33 -10.30 -2.48 -2.71
C GLU A 33 -11.51 -2.36 -1.79
N ARG A 34 -11.44 -2.96 -0.59
CA ARG A 34 -12.51 -2.86 0.43
C ARG A 34 -12.73 -1.44 0.96
N GLN A 35 -11.78 -0.55 0.73
CA GLN A 35 -11.84 0.86 1.13
C GLN A 35 -12.02 1.80 -0.07
N ASN A 36 -12.56 1.28 -1.18
CA ASN A 36 -12.90 2.05 -2.38
C ASN A 36 -11.69 2.79 -2.97
N TRP A 37 -10.51 2.17 -2.92
CA TRP A 37 -9.42 2.58 -3.78
C TRP A 37 -9.69 2.14 -5.22
N THR A 38 -9.32 2.99 -6.17
CA THR A 38 -9.44 2.61 -7.59
C THR A 38 -8.32 1.66 -7.98
N LYS A 39 -8.50 0.92 -9.08
CA LYS A 39 -7.47 0.01 -9.59
C LYS A 39 -6.19 0.76 -9.93
N GLU A 40 -6.30 1.98 -10.44
CA GLU A 40 -5.18 2.85 -10.79
C GLU A 40 -4.41 3.29 -9.55
N GLU A 41 -5.11 3.67 -8.46
CA GLU A 41 -4.47 4.00 -7.19
C GLU A 41 -3.72 2.79 -6.61
N ILE A 42 -4.33 1.60 -6.67
CA ILE A 42 -3.72 0.35 -6.18
C ILE A 42 -2.50 -0.02 -7.01
N HIS A 43 -2.62 -0.02 -8.34
CA HIS A 43 -1.50 -0.32 -9.24
C HIS A 43 -0.35 0.65 -9.07
N ALA A 44 -0.60 1.95 -8.90
CA ALA A 44 0.46 2.93 -8.66
C ALA A 44 1.29 2.62 -7.41
N VAL A 45 0.64 2.18 -6.33
CA VAL A 45 1.34 1.79 -5.08
C VAL A 45 2.08 0.46 -5.24
N ILE A 46 1.49 -0.53 -5.93
CA ILE A 46 2.14 -1.82 -6.19
C ILE A 46 3.37 -1.63 -7.08
N ASP A 47 3.25 -0.83 -8.14
CA ASP A 47 4.36 -0.50 -9.03
C ASP A 47 5.47 0.20 -8.27
N GLU A 48 5.17 1.18 -7.41
CA GLU A 48 6.18 1.79 -6.55
C GLU A 48 6.81 0.75 -5.61
N ALA A 49 6.00 -0.03 -4.88
CA ALA A 49 6.49 -0.97 -3.89
C ALA A 49 7.40 -2.07 -4.49
N THR A 50 7.22 -2.41 -5.76
CA THR A 50 7.98 -3.47 -6.44
C THR A 50 9.22 -2.98 -7.21
N ARG A 51 9.51 -1.67 -7.20
CA ARG A 51 10.67 -1.09 -7.93
C ARG A 51 12.05 -1.47 -7.41
N SER A 52 12.15 -2.04 -6.20
CA SER A 52 13.43 -2.26 -5.55
C SER A 52 13.40 -3.53 -4.69
N ASN A 53 13.95 -3.47 -3.47
CA ASN A 53 14.07 -4.60 -2.57
C ASN A 53 12.93 -4.68 -1.53
N TYR A 54 12.95 -5.75 -0.75
CA TYR A 54 11.96 -5.99 0.31
C TYR A 54 11.79 -4.82 1.29
N LYS A 55 12.88 -4.14 1.66
CA LYS A 55 12.83 -2.99 2.57
C LYS A 55 12.08 -1.82 1.94
N HIS A 56 12.28 -1.58 0.64
CA HIS A 56 11.54 -0.58 -0.11
C HIS A 56 10.05 -0.96 -0.19
N LEU A 57 9.73 -2.22 -0.52
CA LEU A 57 8.36 -2.73 -0.54
C LEU A 57 7.63 -2.46 0.78
N ILE A 58 8.21 -2.88 1.91
CA ILE A 58 7.59 -2.66 3.24
C ILE A 58 7.43 -1.17 3.54
N LYS A 59 8.43 -0.34 3.21
CA LYS A 59 8.38 1.10 3.44
C LYS A 59 7.25 1.75 2.65
N THR A 60 7.11 1.40 1.37
CA THR A 60 6.06 1.94 0.50
C THR A 60 4.68 1.51 0.98
N LEU A 61 4.47 0.23 1.27
CA LEU A 61 3.19 -0.25 1.78
C LEU A 61 2.79 0.42 3.10
N LYS A 62 3.75 0.63 4.03
CA LYS A 62 3.52 1.35 5.29
C LYS A 62 3.24 2.85 5.09
N LEU A 63 3.79 3.48 4.06
CA LEU A 63 3.51 4.89 3.77
C LEU A 63 2.04 5.11 3.39
N HIS A 64 1.46 4.13 2.68
CA HIS A 64 0.07 4.15 2.19
C HIS A 64 -0.91 3.43 3.13
N SER A 65 -0.51 3.12 4.36
CA SER A 65 -1.30 2.36 5.31
C SER A 65 -1.26 2.96 6.72
N GLU A 66 -2.33 2.81 7.50
CA GLU A 66 -2.41 3.21 8.92
C GLU A 66 -3.21 2.24 9.79
#